data_AF-A0A943AJD0-F1
#
_entry.id   AF-A0A943AJD0-F1
#
_cell.length_a   1.000
_cell.length_b   1.000
_cell.length_c   1.000
_cell.angle_alpha   90.00
_cell.angle_beta   90.00
_cell.angle_gamma   90.00
#
_symmetry.space_group_name_H-M   'P 1'
#
loop_
_entity.id
_entity.type
_entity.pdbx_description
1 polymer ?
#
loop_
_entity_poly.entity_id
_entity_poly.type
_entity_poly.pdbx_seq_one_letter_code
_entity_poly.pdbx_strand_id
1 'polypeptide(L)'
;MSVQLLDKTRKINKLLHNSSSSKVIFNDICHVLMETLSSNILVLSKKGKVLGISLCPGVEEITELMEDKVGGHIDALLNERFLGVLSTKENVNLQTLGFEHVPVNCQGIINPIDIAGERLGTVFMYRKDKAYDIEDIIVSEYGTTVVGLEMMRAVHEENAEEDRKQQVVKSAFNTLSFSELEAIIHIFDELDGDEGILVASKIADRVGITRSVIVNALRKFESAGVIESRSSGMKGTYIKVLNEVIFDELEEIKAQRKKPEKE
;
A
#
# COMPACT_ATOMS: atom_id res chain seq x y z
N MET A 1 34.82 -0.43 -19.92
CA MET A 1 34.44 -0.33 -18.50
C MET A 1 33.50 0.84 -18.26
N SER A 2 33.90 2.12 -18.33
CA SER A 2 33.02 3.25 -17.97
C SER A 2 31.68 3.38 -18.75
N VAL A 3 31.66 3.03 -20.04
CA VAL A 3 30.44 3.12 -20.87
C VAL A 3 29.40 2.08 -20.47
N GLN A 4 29.82 0.86 -20.13
CA GLN A 4 28.90 -0.23 -19.78
C GLN A 4 28.19 0.06 -18.45
N LEU A 5 28.92 0.53 -17.43
CA LEU A 5 28.32 0.94 -16.17
C LEU A 5 27.33 2.11 -16.34
N LEU A 6 27.67 3.09 -17.18
CA LEU A 6 26.77 4.22 -17.48
C LEU A 6 25.47 3.76 -18.17
N ASP A 7 25.54 2.80 -19.08
CA ASP A 7 24.35 2.27 -19.74
C ASP A 7 23.47 1.47 -18.77
N LYS A 8 24.09 0.70 -17.85
CA LYS A 8 23.38 0.01 -16.76
C LYS A 8 22.63 1.00 -15.85
N THR A 9 23.28 2.09 -15.41
CA THR A 9 22.63 3.09 -14.55
C THR A 9 21.54 3.87 -15.28
N ARG A 10 21.70 4.16 -16.58
CA ARG A 10 20.65 4.76 -17.42
C ARG A 10 19.44 3.84 -17.59
N LYS A 11 19.66 2.53 -17.72
CA LYS A 11 18.57 1.54 -17.84
C LYS A 11 17.72 1.53 -16.57
N ILE A 12 18.35 1.55 -15.40
CA ILE A 12 17.65 1.62 -14.11
C ILE A 12 16.93 2.97 -13.96
N ASN A 13 17.56 4.09 -14.32
CA ASN A 13 16.95 5.43 -14.25
C ASN A 13 15.61 5.54 -15.00
N LYS A 14 15.48 4.86 -16.14
CA LYS A 14 14.24 4.90 -16.94
C LYS A 14 13.02 4.38 -16.17
N LEU A 15 13.22 3.55 -15.14
CA LEU A 15 12.14 3.04 -14.29
C LEU A 15 11.45 4.16 -13.52
N LEU A 16 12.20 5.18 -13.08
CA LEU A 16 11.65 6.34 -12.37
C LEU A 16 10.78 7.25 -13.24
N HIS A 17 10.92 7.16 -14.57
CA HIS A 17 10.24 8.04 -15.52
C HIS A 17 9.01 7.39 -16.20
N ASN A 18 8.87 6.06 -16.13
CA ASN A 18 7.86 5.30 -16.89
C ASN A 18 6.67 4.80 -16.03
N SER A 19 6.58 5.21 -14.77
CA SER A 19 5.57 4.76 -13.80
C SER A 19 4.23 5.51 -13.95
N SER A 20 3.43 5.14 -14.93
CA SER A 20 2.04 5.61 -15.10
C SER A 20 0.99 4.70 -14.45
N SER A 21 1.40 3.62 -13.76
CA SER A 21 0.51 2.70 -13.04
C SER A 21 1.11 2.30 -11.68
N SER A 22 0.38 2.54 -10.59
CA SER A 22 0.86 2.47 -9.20
C SER A 22 0.99 1.07 -8.60
N LYS A 23 0.45 0.01 -9.22
CA LYS A 23 0.32 -1.31 -8.55
C LYS A 23 1.29 -2.41 -8.99
N VAL A 24 2.11 -2.23 -10.04
CA VAL A 24 2.98 -3.29 -10.62
C VAL A 24 4.47 -2.91 -10.68
N ILE A 25 4.90 -1.90 -9.94
CA ILE A 25 6.23 -1.27 -10.14
C ILE A 25 7.39 -2.17 -9.67
N PHE A 26 7.26 -2.91 -8.56
CA PHE A 26 8.42 -3.64 -7.99
C PHE A 26 8.92 -4.78 -8.88
N ASN A 27 8.03 -5.51 -9.55
CA ASN A 27 8.44 -6.60 -10.44
C ASN A 27 9.18 -6.08 -11.67
N ASP A 28 8.76 -4.92 -12.22
CA ASP A 28 9.44 -4.29 -13.35
C ASP A 28 10.85 -3.83 -12.96
N ILE A 29 11.02 -3.28 -11.75
CA ILE A 29 12.33 -2.94 -11.20
C ILE A 29 13.17 -4.20 -11.02
N CYS A 30 12.61 -5.25 -10.40
CA CYS A 30 13.31 -6.51 -10.20
C CYS A 30 13.77 -7.10 -11.53
N HIS A 31 12.94 -7.05 -12.57
CA HIS A 31 13.28 -7.54 -13.91
C HIS A 31 14.46 -6.77 -14.52
N VAL A 32 14.43 -5.44 -14.47
CA VAL A 32 15.55 -4.63 -14.97
C VAL A 32 16.83 -4.88 -14.17
N LEU A 33 16.76 -5.02 -12.84
CA LEU A 33 17.92 -5.35 -12.02
C LEU A 33 18.45 -6.75 -12.34
N MET A 34 17.57 -7.73 -12.52
CA MET A 34 17.92 -9.10 -12.92
C MET A 34 18.69 -9.09 -14.23
N GLU A 35 18.19 -8.41 -15.26
CA GLU A 35 18.89 -8.34 -16.56
C GLU A 35 20.24 -7.61 -16.46
N THR A 36 20.31 -6.59 -15.59
CA THR A 36 21.50 -5.73 -15.47
C THR A 36 22.63 -6.40 -14.68
N LEU A 37 22.28 -7.21 -13.68
CA LEU A 37 23.20 -7.88 -12.75
C LEU A 37 23.33 -9.40 -13.00
N SER A 38 22.50 -9.95 -13.89
CA SER A 38 22.37 -11.39 -14.16
C SER A 38 22.24 -12.19 -12.86
N SER A 39 21.26 -11.79 -12.03
CA SER A 39 21.04 -12.30 -10.68
C SER A 39 19.55 -12.47 -10.40
N ASN A 40 19.20 -13.45 -9.58
CA ASN A 40 17.88 -13.51 -8.96
C ASN A 40 17.75 -12.31 -8.00
N ILE A 41 16.61 -11.64 -8.03
CA ILE A 41 16.34 -10.41 -7.27
C ILE A 41 15.10 -10.63 -6.40
N LEU A 42 15.21 -10.25 -5.14
CA LEU A 42 14.13 -10.30 -4.17
C LEU A 42 14.06 -8.97 -3.42
N VAL A 43 12.91 -8.30 -3.51
CA VAL A 43 12.62 -7.07 -2.75
C VAL A 43 11.70 -7.42 -1.58
N LEU A 44 12.18 -7.16 -0.37
CA LEU A 44 11.52 -7.50 0.88
C LEU A 44 11.16 -6.23 1.64
N SER A 45 9.95 -6.19 2.20
CA SER A 45 9.59 -5.20 3.22
C SER A 45 10.33 -5.46 4.54
N LYS A 46 10.34 -4.48 5.44
CA LYS A 46 10.84 -4.63 6.82
C LYS A 46 10.23 -5.82 7.58
N LYS A 47 8.98 -6.19 7.25
CA LYS A 47 8.27 -7.32 7.88
C LYS A 47 8.57 -8.68 7.23
N GLY A 48 9.47 -8.74 6.25
CA GLY A 48 9.78 -9.96 5.51
C GLY A 48 8.78 -10.32 4.40
N LYS A 49 7.76 -9.48 4.15
CA LYS A 49 6.86 -9.65 3.01
C LYS A 49 7.61 -9.45 1.70
N VAL A 50 7.40 -10.36 0.75
CA VAL A 50 7.94 -10.29 -0.60
C VAL A 50 7.12 -9.30 -1.44
N LEU A 51 7.76 -8.21 -1.87
CA LEU A 51 7.14 -7.13 -2.65
C LEU A 51 7.39 -7.27 -4.15
N GLY A 52 8.52 -7.86 -4.54
CA GLY A 52 8.87 -8.12 -5.93
C GLY A 52 9.92 -9.21 -6.06
N ILE A 53 9.82 -9.96 -7.15
CA ILE A 53 10.73 -11.07 -7.49
C ILE A 53 11.11 -10.95 -8.97
N SER A 54 12.36 -11.27 -9.30
CA SER A 54 12.72 -11.63 -10.66
C SER A 54 13.79 -12.72 -10.66
N LEU A 55 13.57 -13.74 -11.47
CA LEU A 55 14.45 -14.90 -11.57
C LEU A 55 15.26 -14.81 -12.87
N CYS A 56 16.58 -14.90 -12.72
CA CYS A 56 17.53 -14.97 -13.82
C CYS A 56 17.52 -16.38 -14.43
N PRO A 57 17.28 -16.51 -15.74
CA PRO A 57 17.38 -17.80 -16.41
C PRO A 57 18.74 -18.47 -16.17
N GLY A 58 18.73 -19.75 -15.81
CA GLY A 58 19.94 -20.54 -15.57
C GLY A 58 20.50 -20.45 -14.14
N VAL A 59 19.93 -19.63 -13.26
CA VAL A 59 20.21 -19.64 -11.82
C VAL A 59 19.10 -20.42 -11.13
N GLU A 60 19.47 -21.47 -10.39
CA GLU A 60 18.51 -22.27 -9.62
C GLU A 60 17.85 -21.41 -8.55
N GLU A 61 16.54 -21.54 -8.45
CA GLU A 61 15.73 -20.80 -7.49
C GLU A 61 15.87 -21.38 -6.09
N ILE A 62 16.04 -20.49 -5.11
CA ILE A 62 16.07 -20.85 -3.70
C ILE A 62 14.65 -20.77 -3.16
N THR A 63 14.00 -21.92 -3.04
CA THR A 63 12.67 -22.03 -2.42
C THR A 63 12.73 -22.29 -0.91
N GLU A 64 13.92 -22.54 -0.36
CA GLU A 64 14.14 -22.76 1.06
C GLU A 64 14.03 -21.43 1.83
N LEU A 65 13.30 -21.40 2.94
CA LEU A 65 13.09 -20.19 3.77
C LEU A 65 12.38 -19.02 3.05
N MET A 66 11.87 -19.24 1.83
CA MET A 66 11.23 -18.24 1.00
C MET A 66 9.94 -18.82 0.42
N GLU A 67 8.80 -18.21 0.75
CA GLU A 67 7.58 -18.45 -0.02
C GLU A 67 7.73 -17.78 -1.39
N ASP A 68 7.86 -18.60 -2.43
CA ASP A 68 8.09 -18.16 -3.80
C ASP A 68 6.81 -17.60 -4.45
N LYS A 69 6.32 -16.51 -3.88
CA LYS A 69 5.17 -15.76 -4.38
C LYS A 69 5.18 -14.34 -3.86
N VAL A 70 4.92 -13.38 -4.75
CA VAL A 70 4.64 -11.99 -4.35
C VAL A 70 3.49 -11.99 -3.34
N GLY A 71 3.71 -11.34 -2.20
CA GLY A 71 2.79 -11.32 -1.06
C GLY A 71 3.05 -12.39 0.00
N GLY A 72 3.88 -13.40 -0.28
CA GLY A 72 4.38 -14.35 0.71
C GLY A 72 5.37 -13.71 1.69
N HIS A 73 5.78 -14.47 2.71
CA HIS A 73 6.76 -14.03 3.69
C HIS A 73 7.97 -14.96 3.71
N ILE A 74 9.14 -14.39 3.94
CA ILE A 74 10.34 -15.18 4.24
C ILE A 74 10.33 -15.63 5.70
N ASP A 75 11.16 -16.63 6.00
CA ASP A 75 11.41 -17.07 7.37
C ASP A 75 11.80 -15.89 8.30
N ALA A 76 11.26 -15.90 9.51
CA ALA A 76 11.44 -14.81 10.46
C ALA A 76 12.90 -14.64 10.90
N LEU A 77 13.63 -15.73 11.11
CA LEU A 77 15.05 -15.68 11.51
C LEU A 77 15.92 -15.19 10.34
N LEU A 78 15.58 -15.58 9.11
CA LEU A 78 16.23 -15.03 7.93
C LEU A 78 15.98 -13.51 7.80
N ASN A 79 14.75 -13.06 8.03
CA ASN A 79 14.43 -11.63 8.00
C ASN A 79 15.21 -10.85 9.07
N GLU A 80 15.28 -11.36 10.30
CA GLU A 80 16.08 -10.76 11.37
C GLU A 80 17.56 -10.64 10.99
N ARG A 81 18.13 -11.68 10.37
CA ARG A 81 19.52 -11.64 9.85
C ARG A 81 19.70 -10.56 8.79
N PHE A 82 18.75 -10.42 7.85
CA PHE A 82 18.79 -9.35 6.85
C PHE A 82 18.69 -7.96 7.46
N LEU A 83 17.84 -7.77 8.46
CA LEU A 83 17.71 -6.50 9.18
C LEU A 83 18.96 -6.16 10.01
N GLY A 84 19.70 -7.17 10.46
CA GLY A 84 21.00 -6.99 11.14
C GLY A 84 22.13 -6.50 10.24
N VAL A 85 21.97 -6.55 8.90
CA VAL A 85 22.92 -6.02 7.94
C VAL A 85 22.67 -4.52 7.77
N LEU A 86 23.61 -3.67 8.21
CA LEU A 86 23.47 -2.20 8.24
C LEU A 86 24.08 -1.49 7.03
N SER A 87 24.89 -2.18 6.25
CA SER A 87 25.49 -1.69 5.01
C SER A 87 25.52 -2.82 3.99
N THR A 88 25.64 -2.49 2.71
CA THR A 88 25.79 -3.48 1.64
C THR A 88 26.81 -4.54 2.03
N LYS A 89 26.38 -5.80 1.93
CA LYS A 89 27.24 -6.96 2.18
C LYS A 89 27.25 -7.82 0.93
N GLU A 90 28.34 -7.76 0.20
CA GLU A 90 28.57 -8.47 -1.06
C GLU A 90 29.15 -9.87 -0.84
N ASN A 91 28.99 -10.73 -1.85
CA ASN A 91 29.60 -12.05 -1.94
C ASN A 91 29.37 -12.94 -0.71
N VAL A 92 28.20 -12.81 -0.09
CA VAL A 92 27.79 -13.56 1.10
C VAL A 92 27.59 -15.01 0.71
N ASN A 93 28.18 -15.92 1.50
CA ASN A 93 27.89 -17.33 1.39
C ASN A 93 26.47 -17.61 1.91
N LEU A 94 25.62 -18.15 1.05
CA LEU A 94 24.21 -18.40 1.36
C LEU A 94 24.02 -19.41 2.51
N GLN A 95 24.93 -20.37 2.69
CA GLN A 95 24.87 -21.29 3.83
C GLN A 95 24.99 -20.56 5.17
N THR A 96 25.72 -19.44 5.22
CA THR A 96 25.83 -18.61 6.44
C THR A 96 24.55 -17.84 6.74
N LEU A 97 23.65 -17.72 5.77
CA LEU A 97 22.30 -17.15 5.95
C LEU A 97 21.27 -18.20 6.37
N GLY A 98 21.65 -19.48 6.42
CA GLY A 98 20.80 -20.58 6.86
C GLY A 98 20.20 -21.43 5.74
N PHE A 99 20.59 -21.21 4.47
CA PHE A 99 20.13 -22.06 3.38
C PHE A 99 20.98 -23.34 3.32
N GLU A 100 20.36 -24.50 3.51
CA GLU A 100 21.05 -25.79 3.61
C GLU A 100 21.32 -26.42 2.23
N HIS A 101 20.42 -26.26 1.27
CA HIS A 101 20.44 -26.99 -0.01
C HIS A 101 20.89 -26.15 -1.21
N VAL A 102 21.67 -25.09 -0.97
CA VAL A 102 22.17 -24.20 -2.04
C VAL A 102 23.53 -24.63 -2.58
N PRO A 103 23.77 -24.46 -3.89
CA PRO A 103 25.09 -24.65 -4.48
C PRO A 103 26.17 -23.77 -3.81
N VAL A 104 27.34 -24.36 -3.51
CA VAL A 104 28.46 -23.68 -2.83
C VAL A 104 29.02 -22.49 -3.64
N ASN A 105 28.82 -22.50 -4.96
CA ASN A 105 29.20 -21.44 -5.88
C ASN A 105 28.15 -20.33 -6.04
N CYS A 106 27.05 -20.38 -5.29
CA CYS A 106 26.12 -19.26 -5.21
C CYS A 106 26.65 -18.19 -4.27
N GLN A 107 26.60 -16.94 -4.72
CA GLN A 107 26.98 -15.78 -3.95
C GLN A 107 25.80 -14.83 -3.86
N GLY A 108 25.58 -14.28 -2.67
CA GLY A 108 24.54 -13.30 -2.40
C GLY A 108 25.10 -11.90 -2.19
N ILE A 109 24.29 -10.89 -2.48
CA ILE A 109 24.48 -9.52 -2.05
C ILE A 109 23.23 -9.05 -1.31
N ILE A 110 23.44 -8.47 -0.13
CA ILE A 110 22.37 -7.98 0.74
C ILE A 110 22.49 -6.46 0.77
N ASN A 111 21.50 -5.77 0.22
CA ASN A 111 21.43 -4.32 0.23
C ASN A 111 20.30 -3.84 1.15
N PRO A 112 20.62 -3.15 2.25
CA PRO A 112 19.66 -2.41 3.05
C PRO A 112 18.87 -1.37 2.25
N ILE A 113 17.56 -1.33 2.42
CA ILE A 113 16.73 -0.23 1.89
C ILE A 113 16.52 0.78 3.01
N ASP A 114 17.42 1.75 3.11
CA ASP A 114 17.36 2.84 4.08
C ASP A 114 17.10 4.17 3.36
N ILE A 115 16.00 4.85 3.69
CA ILE A 115 15.65 6.16 3.14
C ILE A 115 15.27 7.09 4.29
N ALA A 116 15.79 8.33 4.27
CA ALA A 116 15.53 9.34 5.29
C ALA A 116 15.80 8.89 6.74
N GLY A 117 16.74 7.95 6.94
CA GLY A 117 17.08 7.39 8.26
C GLY A 117 16.16 6.25 8.73
N GLU A 118 15.21 5.82 7.90
CA GLU A 118 14.32 4.71 8.19
C GLU A 118 14.63 3.47 7.33
N ARG A 119 14.70 2.31 7.98
CA ARG A 119 14.82 1.00 7.31
C ARG A 119 13.47 0.56 6.76
N LEU A 120 13.32 0.59 5.44
CA LEU A 120 12.10 0.19 4.72
C LEU A 120 12.06 -1.31 4.41
N GLY A 121 13.21 -1.94 4.24
CA GLY A 121 13.28 -3.33 3.79
C GLY A 121 14.68 -3.78 3.37
N THR A 122 14.76 -4.82 2.55
CA THR A 122 16.01 -5.39 2.07
C THR A 122 15.86 -5.77 0.59
N VAL A 123 16.84 -5.42 -0.24
CA VAL A 123 17.01 -6.04 -1.56
C VAL A 123 18.07 -7.13 -1.43
N PHE A 124 17.64 -8.37 -1.62
CA PHE A 124 18.51 -9.52 -1.66
C PHE A 124 18.68 -9.97 -3.11
N MET A 125 19.92 -10.19 -3.52
CA MET A 125 20.22 -10.69 -4.86
C MET A 125 21.20 -11.84 -4.75
N TYR A 126 21.07 -12.81 -5.64
CA TYR A 126 22.02 -13.92 -5.69
C TYR A 126 22.21 -14.43 -7.11
N ARG A 127 23.42 -14.94 -7.38
CA ARG A 127 23.75 -15.59 -8.64
C ARG A 127 24.77 -16.69 -8.42
N LYS A 128 24.95 -17.50 -9.47
CA LYS A 128 25.88 -18.63 -9.49
C LYS A 128 27.16 -18.27 -10.24
N ASP A 129 28.27 -18.90 -9.88
CA ASP A 129 29.52 -18.97 -10.66
C ASP A 129 30.31 -17.65 -10.86
N LYS A 130 29.75 -16.48 -10.50
CA LYS A 130 30.44 -15.18 -10.60
C LYS A 130 30.27 -14.35 -9.33
N ALA A 131 31.38 -13.91 -8.74
CA ALA A 131 31.38 -12.96 -7.63
C ALA A 131 30.96 -11.55 -8.08
N TYR A 132 30.24 -10.83 -7.23
CA TYR A 132 29.91 -9.41 -7.38
C TYR A 132 31.19 -8.57 -7.32
N ASP A 133 31.45 -7.85 -8.41
CA ASP A 133 32.53 -6.89 -8.53
C ASP A 133 32.05 -5.48 -8.16
N ILE A 134 32.96 -4.50 -8.18
CA ILE A 134 32.63 -3.11 -7.82
C ILE A 134 31.55 -2.52 -8.72
N GLU A 135 31.54 -2.84 -10.02
CA GLU A 135 30.50 -2.32 -10.92
C GLU A 135 29.13 -2.89 -10.55
N ASP A 136 29.09 -4.18 -10.20
CA ASP A 136 27.85 -4.83 -9.76
C ASP A 136 27.37 -4.26 -8.41
N ILE A 137 28.27 -3.96 -7.46
CA ILE A 137 27.93 -3.33 -6.17
C ILE A 137 27.35 -1.93 -6.38
N ILE A 138 27.98 -1.11 -7.23
CA ILE A 138 27.48 0.24 -7.55
C ILE A 138 26.08 0.16 -8.14
N VAL A 139 25.85 -0.77 -9.07
CA VAL A 139 24.54 -0.95 -9.72
C VAL A 139 23.51 -1.50 -8.73
N SER A 140 23.89 -2.39 -7.82
CA SER A 140 22.98 -2.95 -6.83
C SER A 140 22.55 -1.91 -5.79
N GLU A 141 23.47 -1.08 -5.29
CA GLU A 141 23.14 0.01 -4.36
C GLU A 141 22.28 1.08 -5.05
N TYR A 142 22.63 1.42 -6.29
CA TYR A 142 21.84 2.34 -7.09
C TYR A 142 20.42 1.83 -7.34
N GLY A 143 20.29 0.55 -7.72
CA GLY A 143 19.02 -0.14 -7.85
C GLY A 143 18.22 -0.17 -6.56
N THR A 144 18.88 -0.42 -5.43
CA THR A 144 18.28 -0.43 -4.09
C THR A 144 17.72 0.94 -3.72
N THR A 145 18.41 2.02 -4.08
CA THR A 145 17.92 3.39 -3.87
C THR A 145 16.65 3.65 -4.69
N VAL A 146 16.61 3.22 -5.95
CA VAL A 146 15.41 3.32 -6.81
C VAL A 146 14.23 2.53 -6.23
N VAL A 147 14.48 1.31 -5.75
CA VAL A 147 13.47 0.52 -5.04
C VAL A 147 12.95 1.28 -3.80
N GLY A 148 13.85 1.86 -3.00
CA GLY A 148 13.48 2.63 -1.81
C GLY A 148 12.62 3.87 -2.12
N LEU A 149 12.93 4.58 -3.21
CA LEU A 149 12.12 5.72 -3.66
C LEU A 149 10.71 5.29 -4.06
N GLU A 150 10.57 4.19 -4.79
CA GLU A 150 9.25 3.66 -5.19
C GLU A 150 8.48 3.08 -3.99
N MET A 151 9.17 2.52 -2.99
CA MET A 151 8.54 2.14 -1.72
C MET A 151 7.97 3.35 -0.99
N MET A 152 8.73 4.44 -0.85
CA MET A 152 8.22 5.66 -0.22
C MET A 152 7.05 6.26 -1.00
N ARG A 153 7.14 6.26 -2.33
CA ARG A 153 6.06 6.75 -3.18
C ARG A 153 4.78 5.95 -3.00
N ALA A 154 4.87 4.62 -2.99
CA ALA A 154 3.70 3.75 -2.77
C ALA A 154 3.02 4.04 -1.44
N VAL A 155 3.80 4.20 -0.36
CA VAL A 155 3.27 4.56 0.97
C VAL A 155 2.62 5.96 0.95
N HIS A 156 3.26 6.93 0.29
CA HIS A 156 2.72 8.28 0.21
C HIS A 156 1.41 8.35 -0.60
N GLU A 157 1.33 7.62 -1.72
CA GLU A 157 0.10 7.52 -2.53
C GLU A 157 -1.04 6.84 -1.74
N GLU A 158 -0.74 5.80 -0.95
CA GLU A 158 -1.72 5.14 -0.08
C GLU A 158 -2.25 6.09 1.01
N ASN A 159 -1.34 6.79 1.71
CA ASN A 159 -1.74 7.78 2.72
C ASN A 159 -2.54 8.93 2.13
N ALA A 160 -2.13 9.47 0.97
CA ALA A 160 -2.84 10.55 0.31
C ALA A 160 -4.25 10.14 -0.15
N GLU A 161 -4.44 8.88 -0.55
CA GLU A 161 -5.75 8.32 -0.86
C GLU A 161 -6.64 8.23 0.39
N GLU A 162 -6.09 7.79 1.52
CA GLU A 162 -6.80 7.73 2.80
C GLU A 162 -7.19 9.14 3.29
N ASP A 163 -6.25 10.08 3.28
CA ASP A 163 -6.49 11.49 3.63
C ASP A 163 -7.59 12.09 2.74
N ARG A 164 -7.58 11.79 1.44
CA ARG A 164 -8.62 12.23 0.50
C ARG A 164 -9.98 11.65 0.87
N LYS A 165 -10.07 10.36 1.22
CA LYS A 165 -11.33 9.74 1.67
C LYS A 165 -11.87 10.42 2.91
N GLN A 166 -11.02 10.71 3.89
CA GLN A 166 -11.42 11.45 5.11
C GLN A 166 -11.88 12.86 4.77
N GLN A 167 -11.15 13.59 3.92
CA GLN A 167 -11.48 14.96 3.55
C GLN A 167 -12.82 15.06 2.79
N VAL A 168 -13.13 14.09 1.93
CA VAL A 168 -14.43 14.02 1.22
C VAL A 168 -15.59 13.89 2.21
N VAL A 169 -15.46 13.00 3.20
CA VAL A 169 -16.50 12.81 4.23
C VAL A 169 -16.66 14.07 5.09
N LYS A 170 -15.56 14.63 5.60
CA LYS A 170 -15.59 15.87 6.40
C LYS A 170 -16.21 17.03 5.63
N SER A 171 -15.87 17.17 4.35
CA SER A 171 -16.46 18.19 3.48
C SER A 171 -17.96 17.98 3.30
N ALA A 172 -18.42 16.75 3.11
CA ALA A 172 -19.85 16.44 3.01
C ALA A 172 -20.60 16.85 4.28
N PHE A 173 -20.08 16.52 5.46
CA PHE A 173 -20.66 16.95 6.74
C PHE A 173 -20.74 18.46 6.89
N ASN A 174 -19.68 19.19 6.52
CA ASN A 174 -19.64 20.65 6.59
C ASN A 174 -20.66 21.35 5.68
N THR A 175 -21.21 20.66 4.68
CA THR A 175 -22.29 21.21 3.83
C THR A 175 -23.70 21.03 4.43
N LEU A 176 -23.85 20.23 5.48
CA LEU A 176 -25.14 19.97 6.11
C LEU A 176 -25.54 21.10 7.06
N SER A 177 -26.80 21.49 7.01
CA SER A 177 -27.45 22.26 8.07
C SER A 177 -27.69 21.40 9.31
N PHE A 178 -27.98 22.04 10.45
CA PHE A 178 -28.23 21.35 11.71
C PHE A 178 -29.29 20.23 11.59
N SER A 179 -30.45 20.52 10.98
CA SER A 179 -31.52 19.54 10.79
C SER A 179 -31.16 18.45 9.78
N GLU A 180 -30.34 18.75 8.78
CA GLU A 180 -29.85 17.73 7.82
C GLU A 180 -28.84 16.80 8.49
N LEU A 181 -27.97 17.32 9.36
CA LEU A 181 -27.03 16.52 10.14
C LEU A 181 -27.76 15.58 11.10
N GLU A 182 -28.79 16.07 11.78
CA GLU A 182 -29.65 15.25 12.63
C GLU A 182 -30.37 14.15 11.82
N ALA A 183 -30.86 14.49 10.63
CA ALA A 183 -31.44 13.51 9.71
C ALA A 183 -30.43 12.41 9.35
N ILE A 184 -29.20 12.77 8.96
CA ILE A 184 -28.15 11.83 8.58
C ILE A 184 -27.79 10.89 9.74
N ILE A 185 -27.62 11.40 10.96
CA ILE A 185 -27.34 10.56 12.13
C ILE A 185 -28.40 9.45 12.27
N HIS A 186 -29.69 9.81 12.20
CA HIS A 186 -30.78 8.84 12.33
C HIS A 186 -30.91 7.89 11.13
N ILE A 187 -30.60 8.36 9.92
CA ILE A 187 -30.58 7.54 8.71
C ILE A 187 -29.55 6.42 8.84
N PHE A 188 -28.34 6.76 9.28
CA PHE A 188 -27.25 5.79 9.44
C PHE A 188 -27.41 4.91 10.69
N ASP A 189 -28.10 5.37 11.73
CA ASP A 189 -28.48 4.50 12.87
C ASP A 189 -29.54 3.44 12.47
N GLU A 190 -30.36 3.69 11.44
CA GLU A 190 -31.31 2.70 10.89
C GLU A 190 -30.72 1.82 9.79
N LEU A 191 -29.54 2.17 9.25
CA LEU A 191 -28.86 1.39 8.23
C LEU A 191 -28.10 0.24 8.90
N ASP A 192 -28.48 -0.99 8.59
CA ASP A 192 -27.80 -2.18 9.14
C ASP A 192 -26.65 -2.59 8.20
N GLY A 193 -25.47 -1.99 8.40
CA GLY A 193 -24.28 -2.22 7.58
C GLY A 193 -23.97 -1.10 6.57
N ASP A 194 -23.40 -1.47 5.44
CA ASP A 194 -22.95 -0.57 4.36
C ASP A 194 -24.01 -0.33 3.28
N GLU A 195 -25.12 -1.06 3.30
CA GLU A 195 -26.22 -0.92 2.36
C GLU A 195 -27.60 -1.20 2.97
N GLY A 196 -28.65 -0.59 2.43
CA GLY A 196 -30.00 -0.82 2.93
C GLY A 196 -31.07 0.03 2.27
N ILE A 197 -32.34 -0.28 2.58
CA ILE A 197 -33.50 0.46 2.07
C ILE A 197 -34.02 1.39 3.16
N LEU A 198 -34.03 2.68 2.86
CA LEU A 198 -34.49 3.75 3.73
C LEU A 198 -35.89 4.22 3.32
N VAL A 199 -36.80 4.33 4.30
CA VAL A 199 -38.12 4.93 4.10
C VAL A 199 -38.17 6.32 4.73
N ALA A 200 -37.95 7.36 3.93
CA ALA A 200 -37.83 8.74 4.42
C ALA A 200 -39.05 9.23 5.24
N SER A 201 -40.27 8.77 4.94
CA SER A 201 -41.44 9.13 5.75
C SER A 201 -41.36 8.60 7.18
N LYS A 202 -40.86 7.38 7.37
CA LYS A 202 -40.74 6.73 8.69
C LYS A 202 -39.76 7.48 9.60
N ILE A 203 -38.68 8.00 9.02
CA ILE A 203 -37.67 8.79 9.74
C ILE A 203 -38.19 10.20 10.02
N ALA A 204 -38.81 10.84 9.02
CA ALA A 204 -39.43 12.15 9.17
C ALA A 204 -40.42 12.19 10.35
N ASP A 205 -41.31 11.21 10.43
CA ASP A 205 -42.32 11.12 11.48
C ASP A 205 -41.73 10.83 12.86
N ARG A 206 -40.61 10.09 12.94
CA ARG A 206 -39.96 9.75 14.22
C ARG A 206 -39.15 10.90 14.79
N VAL A 207 -38.37 11.58 13.94
CA VAL A 207 -37.44 12.65 14.33
C VAL A 207 -38.14 14.00 14.36
N GLY A 208 -39.32 14.13 13.76
CA GLY A 208 -40.07 15.39 13.72
C GLY A 208 -39.52 16.39 12.69
N ILE A 209 -38.88 15.89 11.63
CA ILE A 209 -38.32 16.71 10.54
C ILE A 209 -39.10 16.52 9.25
N THR A 210 -39.01 17.48 8.33
CA THR A 210 -39.68 17.35 7.03
C THR A 210 -38.94 16.38 6.12
N ARG A 211 -39.69 15.63 5.28
CA ARG A 211 -39.11 14.70 4.28
C ARG A 211 -38.10 15.38 3.34
N SER A 212 -38.27 16.68 3.05
CA SER A 212 -37.35 17.45 2.22
C SER A 212 -35.96 17.60 2.84
N VAL A 213 -35.85 17.67 4.18
CA VAL A 213 -34.56 17.73 4.89
C VAL A 213 -33.77 16.44 4.66
N ILE A 214 -34.43 15.28 4.79
CA ILE A 214 -33.83 13.96 4.53
C ILE A 214 -33.33 13.86 3.08
N VAL A 215 -34.18 14.21 2.12
CA VAL A 215 -33.83 14.12 0.68
C VAL A 215 -32.66 15.05 0.34
N ASN A 216 -32.63 16.26 0.88
CA ASN A 216 -31.54 17.21 0.65
C ASN A 216 -30.22 16.73 1.26
N ALA A 217 -30.25 16.17 2.48
CA ALA A 217 -29.07 15.63 3.13
C ALA A 217 -28.47 14.46 2.33
N LEU A 218 -29.31 13.51 1.90
CA LEU A 218 -28.90 12.40 1.04
C LEU A 218 -28.30 12.88 -0.28
N ARG A 219 -28.93 13.88 -0.93
CA ARG A 219 -28.42 14.46 -2.17
C ARG A 219 -27.04 15.09 -2.01
N LYS A 220 -26.75 15.76 -0.89
CA LYS A 220 -25.43 16.32 -0.60
C LYS A 220 -24.36 15.23 -0.47
N PHE A 221 -24.68 14.12 0.19
CA PHE A 221 -23.77 13.00 0.38
C PHE A 221 -23.53 12.22 -0.91
N GLU A 222 -24.58 12.06 -1.73
CA GLU A 222 -24.47 11.49 -3.07
C GLU A 222 -23.62 12.39 -3.99
N SER A 223 -23.79 13.71 -3.91
CA SER A 223 -23.01 14.68 -4.70
C SER A 223 -21.53 14.70 -4.30
N ALA A 224 -21.21 14.42 -3.04
CA ALA A 224 -19.85 14.27 -2.54
C ALA A 224 -19.24 12.90 -2.84
N GLY A 225 -20.00 11.95 -3.39
CA GLY A 225 -19.53 10.58 -3.63
C GLY A 225 -19.35 9.75 -2.35
N VAL A 226 -20.02 10.13 -1.26
CA VAL A 226 -19.98 9.40 0.02
C VAL A 226 -20.96 8.22 0.00
N ILE A 227 -22.11 8.39 -0.67
CA ILE A 227 -23.12 7.36 -0.86
C ILE A 227 -23.56 7.30 -2.32
N GLU A 228 -24.19 6.19 -2.69
CA GLU A 228 -25.02 6.05 -3.88
C GLU A 228 -26.48 5.87 -3.46
N SER A 229 -27.40 6.59 -4.09
CA SER A 229 -28.83 6.46 -3.80
C SER A 229 -29.62 6.02 -5.04
N ARG A 230 -30.53 5.07 -4.86
CA ARG A 230 -31.42 4.59 -5.92
C ARG A 230 -32.85 4.52 -5.44
N SER A 231 -33.74 5.27 -6.11
CA SER A 231 -35.17 5.20 -5.83
C SER A 231 -35.71 3.80 -6.12
N SER A 232 -36.36 3.19 -5.12
CA SER A 232 -37.12 1.94 -5.23
C SER A 232 -38.64 2.18 -5.24
N GLY A 233 -39.05 3.40 -5.59
CA GLY A 233 -40.45 3.83 -5.60
C GLY A 233 -41.08 3.76 -4.21
N MET A 234 -42.22 3.08 -4.08
CA MET A 234 -42.95 2.98 -2.81
C MET A 234 -42.21 2.19 -1.73
N LYS A 235 -41.19 1.39 -2.09
CA LYS A 235 -40.39 0.63 -1.12
C LYS A 235 -39.39 1.50 -0.36
N GLY A 236 -39.13 2.73 -0.83
CA GLY A 236 -38.14 3.64 -0.26
C GLY A 236 -36.97 3.89 -1.20
N THR A 237 -35.87 4.36 -0.64
CA THR A 237 -34.63 4.65 -1.36
C THR A 237 -33.58 3.65 -0.90
N TYR A 238 -33.00 2.89 -1.83
CA TYR A 238 -31.84 2.07 -1.54
C TYR A 238 -30.62 2.99 -1.45
N ILE A 239 -29.84 2.81 -0.39
CA ILE A 239 -28.62 3.57 -0.12
C ILE A 239 -27.48 2.56 -0.01
N LYS A 240 -26.35 2.90 -0.63
CA LYS A 240 -25.09 2.18 -0.48
C LYS A 240 -23.99 3.15 -0.11
N VAL A 241 -23.19 2.81 0.90
CA VAL A 241 -22.04 3.59 1.32
C VAL A 241 -20.87 3.34 0.37
N LEU A 242 -20.29 4.41 -0.18
CA LEU A 242 -19.11 4.35 -1.05
C LEU A 242 -17.81 4.64 -0.28
N ASN A 243 -17.93 5.33 0.85
CA ASN A 243 -16.80 5.71 1.70
C ASN A 243 -17.10 5.39 3.17
N GLU A 244 -16.53 4.31 3.66
CA GLU A 244 -16.74 3.77 5.02
C GLU A 244 -16.27 4.71 6.14
N VAL A 245 -15.39 5.66 5.84
CA VAL A 245 -14.92 6.69 6.80
C VAL A 245 -16.09 7.50 7.39
N ILE A 246 -17.23 7.52 6.72
CA ILE A 246 -18.46 8.12 7.25
C ILE A 246 -18.85 7.59 8.63
N PHE A 247 -18.64 6.29 8.91
CA PHE A 247 -19.04 5.69 10.18
C PHE A 247 -18.18 6.21 11.33
N ASP A 248 -16.87 6.32 11.12
CA ASP A 248 -15.95 6.87 12.11
C ASP A 248 -16.26 8.34 12.42
N GLU A 249 -16.51 9.14 11.38
CA GLU A 249 -16.85 10.56 11.53
C GLU A 249 -18.21 10.73 12.25
N LEU A 250 -19.20 9.87 11.98
CA LEU A 250 -20.49 9.88 12.67
C LEU A 250 -20.33 9.60 14.17
N GLU A 251 -19.52 8.61 14.54
CA GLU A 251 -19.24 8.30 15.93
C GLU A 251 -18.49 9.44 16.63
N GLU A 252 -17.56 10.10 15.96
CA GLU A 252 -16.88 11.28 16.50
C GLU A 252 -17.87 12.43 16.76
N ILE A 253 -18.75 12.74 15.80
CA ILE A 253 -19.79 13.77 15.94
C ILE A 253 -20.75 13.43 17.09
N LYS A 254 -21.18 12.17 17.22
CA LYS A 254 -22.03 11.71 18.32
C LYS A 254 -21.31 11.83 19.67
N ALA A 255 -20.02 11.50 19.73
CA ALA A 255 -19.21 11.59 20.95
C ALA A 255 -19.00 13.04 21.40
N GLN A 256 -18.73 13.96 20.47
CA GLN A 256 -18.60 15.39 20.76
C GLN A 256 -19.90 15.96 21.35
N ARG A 257 -21.06 15.55 20.83
CA ARG A 257 -22.38 15.96 21.35
C ARG A 257 -22.72 15.37 22.73
N LYS A 258 -22.13 14.24 23.11
CA LYS A 258 -22.33 13.60 24.43
C LYS A 258 -21.47 14.22 25.53
N LYS A 259 -20.43 15.00 25.20
CA LYS A 259 -19.67 15.74 26.22
C LYS A 259 -20.54 16.89 26.72
N PRO A 260 -20.95 16.92 28.02
CA PRO A 260 -21.65 18.07 28.54
C PRO A 260 -20.75 19.29 28.37
N GLU A 261 -21.32 20.40 27.89
CA GLU A 261 -20.70 21.72 27.98
C GLU A 261 -20.26 21.88 29.44
N LYS A 262 -18.95 21.84 29.68
CA LYS A 262 -18.41 22.28 30.96
C LYS A 262 -18.57 23.80 30.94
N GLU A 263 -19.59 24.28 31.64
CA GLU A 263 -19.70 25.66 32.12
C GLU A 263 -18.40 26.12 32.80
#